data_AF-A0A9P8MPW0-F1
#
_entry.id   AF-A0A9P8MPW0-F1
#
_cell.length_a   1.000
_cell.length_b   1.000
_cell.length_c   1.000
_cell.angle_alpha   90.00
_cell.angle_beta   90.00
_cell.angle_gamma   90.00
#
_symmetry.space_group_name_H-M   'P 1'
#
loop_
_entity.id
_entity.type
_entity.pdbx_description
1 polymer ?
#
loop_
_entity_poly.entity_id
_entity_poly.type
_entity_poly.pdbx_seq_one_letter_code
_entity_poly.pdbx_strand_id
1 'polypeptide(L)'
;MVKDLDGVRLPKQAERFIHGQSRMDWQEKDVLVIDEVSMLGARTLHAVNERLRRLRGSRQDFGGIPIVLFCGDFQQFRPVKRSIVLPSAAISWDVDNSFKAEQRHQHDKAHALWKRFTTVVMLDEQMRAAGDPELQRLLKRIRLGVQDRTDLNLLNSRNRWNLNMEASLAFRVQQRSTMRIFISEHKWKEELPTEEEAIMILNQGDDSAIPVPAVFMFVAGMPIVVNHNTHQG
;
A
#
# COMPACT_ATOMS: atom_id res chain seq x y z
N MET A 1 16.40 13.95 20.72
CA MET A 1 16.20 14.02 19.26
C MET A 1 15.28 12.87 18.87
N VAL A 2 13.96 13.12 18.80
CA VAL A 2 12.95 12.07 18.62
C VAL A 2 12.85 11.76 17.14
N LYS A 3 13.16 10.51 16.76
CA LYS A 3 12.98 10.01 15.40
C LYS A 3 11.48 9.80 15.14
N ASP A 4 10.95 10.57 14.19
CA ASP A 4 9.68 10.33 13.53
C ASP A 4 9.77 8.98 12.79
N LEU A 5 9.05 7.97 13.29
CA LEU A 5 8.83 6.68 12.61
C LEU A 5 7.40 6.52 12.10
N ASP A 6 6.55 7.52 12.33
CA ASP A 6 5.12 7.44 12.14
C ASP A 6 4.65 8.47 11.11
N GLY A 7 4.73 8.13 9.82
CA GLY A 7 4.08 8.89 8.74
C GLY A 7 2.56 9.09 8.87
N VAL A 8 1.98 8.85 10.05
CA VAL A 8 0.66 9.29 10.48
C VAL A 8 0.82 10.09 11.77
N ARG A 9 0.85 11.43 11.64
CA ARG A 9 0.73 12.32 12.80
C ARG A 9 -0.58 12.03 13.50
N LEU A 10 -0.51 11.69 14.78
CA LEU A 10 -1.67 11.81 15.66
C LEU A 10 -1.99 13.31 15.81
N PRO A 11 -3.27 13.71 15.68
CA PRO A 11 -3.66 15.10 15.77
C PRO A 11 -3.15 15.77 17.05
N LYS A 12 -2.34 16.83 16.92
CA LYS A 12 -2.05 17.72 18.06
C LYS A 12 -3.35 18.45 18.45
N GLN A 13 -3.46 18.91 19.70
CA GLN A 13 -4.67 19.55 20.27
C GLN A 13 -5.35 20.62 19.37
N ALA A 14 -4.61 21.25 18.45
CA ALA A 14 -5.12 22.22 17.48
C ALA A 14 -6.01 21.62 16.35
N GLU A 15 -5.90 20.33 16.02
CA GLU A 15 -6.71 19.66 14.98
C GLU A 15 -8.12 19.24 15.47
N ARG A 16 -8.49 19.65 16.69
CA ARG A 16 -9.87 19.57 17.19
C ARG A 16 -10.83 20.50 16.45
N PHE A 17 -10.31 21.48 15.71
CA PHE A 17 -11.12 22.30 14.82
C PHE A 17 -11.37 21.55 13.51
N ILE A 18 -12.65 21.27 13.25
CA ILE A 18 -13.10 20.84 11.94
C ILE A 18 -13.19 22.10 11.07
N HIS A 19 -12.42 22.17 10.00
CA HIS A 19 -12.55 23.24 9.02
C HIS A 19 -13.98 23.22 8.46
N GLY A 20 -14.66 24.38 8.43
CA GLY A 20 -16.05 24.48 7.98
C GLY A 20 -16.31 23.85 6.62
N GLN A 21 -15.36 23.93 5.68
CA GLN A 21 -15.47 23.32 4.35
C GLN A 21 -15.53 21.79 4.41
N SER A 22 -14.58 21.13 5.08
CA SER A 22 -14.61 19.68 5.25
C SER A 22 -15.85 19.20 6.00
N ARG A 23 -16.42 20.03 6.88
CA ARG A 23 -17.71 19.70 7.51
C ARG A 23 -18.82 19.65 6.46
N MET A 24 -18.93 20.68 5.61
CA MET A 24 -19.93 20.73 4.54
C MET A 24 -19.78 19.55 3.59
N ASP A 25 -18.55 19.26 3.15
CA ASP A 25 -18.30 18.21 2.15
C ASP A 25 -18.71 16.82 2.63
N TRP A 26 -18.56 16.52 3.93
CA TRP A 26 -18.88 15.21 4.51
C TRP A 26 -20.33 15.07 5.00
N GLN A 27 -21.05 16.16 5.20
CA GLN A 27 -22.45 16.10 5.66
C GLN A 27 -23.35 15.42 4.62
N GLU A 28 -23.12 15.70 3.35
CA GLU A 28 -23.96 15.26 2.22
C GLU A 28 -23.50 13.93 1.60
N LYS A 29 -22.50 13.24 2.17
CA LYS A 29 -22.04 11.96 1.61
C LYS A 29 -22.98 10.81 1.98
N ASP A 30 -23.51 10.16 0.96
CA ASP A 30 -24.38 8.99 1.09
C ASP A 30 -23.63 7.65 1.06
N VAL A 31 -22.44 7.64 0.46
CA VAL A 31 -21.65 6.42 0.23
C VAL A 31 -20.20 6.61 0.66
N LEU A 32 -19.67 5.64 1.39
CA LEU A 32 -18.25 5.50 1.72
C LEU A 32 -17.75 4.18 1.15
N VAL A 33 -16.77 4.25 0.25
CA VAL A 33 -16.07 3.06 -0.29
C VAL A 33 -14.65 3.04 0.28
N ILE A 34 -14.27 1.90 0.85
CA ILE A 34 -12.93 1.64 1.36
C ILE A 34 -12.38 0.45 0.57
N ASP A 35 -11.50 0.75 -0.38
CA ASP A 35 -10.82 -0.25 -1.18
C ASP A 35 -9.56 -0.78 -0.47
N GLU A 36 -9.06 -1.94 -0.92
CA GLU A 36 -7.93 -2.66 -0.36
C GLU A 36 -7.99 -2.83 1.17
N VAL A 37 -9.15 -3.29 1.64
CA VAL A 37 -9.44 -3.48 3.06
C VAL A 37 -8.48 -4.43 3.77
N SER A 38 -7.76 -5.30 3.04
CA SER A 38 -6.73 -6.17 3.62
C SER A 38 -5.58 -5.38 4.25
N MET A 39 -5.29 -4.18 3.74
CA MET A 39 -4.26 -3.28 4.25
C MET A 39 -4.79 -2.30 5.31
N LEU A 40 -6.10 -2.31 5.59
CA LEU A 40 -6.71 -1.47 6.60
C LEU A 40 -6.42 -2.01 8.01
N GLY A 41 -5.71 -1.21 8.81
CA GLY A 41 -5.48 -1.52 10.23
C GLY A 41 -6.68 -1.13 11.11
N ALA A 42 -6.90 -1.88 12.19
CA ALA A 42 -8.01 -1.67 13.13
C ALA A 42 -8.04 -0.25 13.72
N ARG A 43 -6.87 0.29 14.10
CA ARG A 43 -6.77 1.67 14.62
C ARG A 43 -7.15 2.72 13.58
N THR A 44 -6.83 2.49 12.31
CA THR A 44 -7.21 3.39 11.22
C THR A 44 -8.73 3.37 11.04
N LEU A 45 -9.35 2.18 11.02
CA LEU A 45 -10.80 2.04 10.94
C LEU A 45 -11.51 2.76 12.11
N HIS A 46 -11.01 2.58 13.34
CA HIS A 46 -11.54 3.29 14.51
C HIS A 46 -11.44 4.82 14.36
N ALA A 47 -10.27 5.32 13.94
CA ALA A 47 -10.05 6.74 13.74
C ALA A 47 -10.94 7.34 12.64
N VAL A 48 -11.15 6.62 11.53
CA VAL A 48 -12.07 7.01 10.45
C VAL A 48 -13.49 7.12 10.99
N ASN A 49 -13.98 6.10 11.71
CA ASN A 49 -15.30 6.12 12.32
C ASN A 49 -15.49 7.31 13.26
N GLU A 50 -14.56 7.56 14.18
CA GLU A 50 -14.63 8.68 15.11
C GLU A 50 -14.55 10.03 14.40
N ARG A 51 -13.76 10.14 13.34
CA ARG A 51 -13.66 11.39 12.56
C ARG A 51 -14.96 11.67 11.84
N LEU A 52 -15.57 10.68 11.19
CA LEU A 52 -16.85 10.83 10.49
C LEU A 52 -18.00 11.18 11.44
N ARG A 53 -18.05 10.58 12.63
CA ARG A 53 -19.00 10.95 13.69
C ARG A 53 -18.93 12.44 14.04
N ARG A 54 -17.72 12.99 14.13
CA ARG A 54 -17.52 14.41 14.42
C ARG A 54 -17.84 15.31 13.22
N LEU A 55 -17.39 14.95 12.02
CA LEU A 55 -17.67 15.70 10.79
C LEU A 55 -19.17 15.79 10.50
N ARG A 56 -19.88 14.68 10.70
CA ARG A 56 -21.33 14.59 10.47
C ARG A 56 -22.18 15.00 11.68
N GLY A 57 -21.57 15.24 12.85
CA GLY A 57 -22.29 15.58 14.08
C GLY A 57 -23.24 14.46 14.55
N SER A 58 -22.97 13.22 14.15
CA SER A 58 -23.82 12.06 14.40
C SER A 58 -23.10 11.05 15.29
N ARG A 59 -23.83 10.48 16.26
CA ARG A 59 -23.33 9.40 17.11
C ARG A 59 -23.42 8.02 16.44
N GLN A 60 -24.07 7.91 15.29
CA GLN A 60 -24.16 6.65 14.55
C GLN A 60 -22.80 6.26 13.95
N ASP A 61 -22.63 4.98 13.67
CA ASP A 61 -21.42 4.47 13.02
C ASP A 61 -21.17 5.16 11.67
N PHE A 62 -19.91 5.44 11.37
CA PHE A 62 -19.45 6.23 10.22
C PHE A 62 -20.15 7.59 10.10
N GLY A 63 -20.62 8.16 11.22
CA GLY A 63 -21.39 9.40 11.20
C GLY A 63 -22.76 9.25 10.53
N GLY A 64 -23.31 8.04 10.47
CA GLY A 64 -24.61 7.74 9.86
C GLY A 64 -24.58 7.74 8.33
N ILE A 65 -23.42 7.47 7.70
CA ILE A 65 -23.35 7.33 6.24
C ILE A 65 -24.22 6.13 5.85
N PRO A 66 -25.23 6.30 4.97
CA PRO A 66 -26.17 5.25 4.60
C PRO A 66 -25.52 3.97 4.08
N ILE A 67 -24.53 4.10 3.19
CA ILE A 67 -23.89 2.97 2.53
C ILE A 67 -22.39 2.99 2.80
N VAL A 68 -21.88 1.95 3.45
CA VAL A 68 -20.45 1.75 3.68
C VAL A 68 -20.04 0.43 3.03
N LEU A 69 -19.10 0.48 2.09
CA LEU A 69 -18.61 -0.67 1.33
C LEU A 69 -17.12 -0.87 1.60
N PHE A 70 -16.77 -2.09 1.97
CA PHE A 70 -15.39 -2.54 2.04
C PHE A 70 -15.11 -3.46 0.85
N CYS A 71 -14.12 -3.08 0.05
CA CYS A 71 -13.64 -3.84 -1.08
C CYS A 71 -12.19 -4.26 -0.83
N GLY A 72 -11.78 -5.39 -1.39
CA GLY A 72 -10.40 -5.86 -1.32
C GLY A 72 -10.31 -7.35 -1.09
N ASP A 73 -9.08 -7.80 -0.84
CA ASP A 73 -8.75 -9.22 -0.85
C ASP A 73 -7.76 -9.57 0.26
N PHE A 74 -8.23 -10.31 1.27
CA PHE A 74 -7.43 -10.67 2.46
C PHE A 74 -6.28 -11.65 2.17
N GLN A 75 -6.21 -12.24 0.98
CA GLN A 75 -5.08 -13.07 0.55
C GLN A 75 -3.95 -12.25 -0.09
N GLN A 76 -4.11 -10.93 -0.21
CA GLN A 76 -3.04 -10.01 -0.60
C GLN A 76 -2.24 -9.54 0.63
N PHE A 77 -1.77 -8.29 0.61
CA PHE A 77 -0.96 -7.72 1.67
C PHE A 77 -1.80 -7.41 2.91
N ARG A 78 -1.20 -7.68 4.07
CA ARG A 78 -1.71 -7.27 5.39
C ARG A 78 -1.25 -5.84 5.71
N PRO A 79 -1.83 -5.17 6.71
CA PRO A 79 -1.38 -3.85 7.14
C PRO A 79 0.07 -3.91 7.63
N VAL A 80 0.91 -2.97 7.18
CA VAL A 80 2.32 -2.90 7.59
C VAL A 80 2.40 -2.46 9.06
N LYS A 81 2.98 -3.30 9.92
CA LYS A 81 3.22 -3.02 11.37
C LYS A 81 1.97 -2.58 12.15
N ARG A 82 0.77 -3.01 11.75
CA ARG A 82 -0.50 -2.67 12.42
C ARG A 82 -1.37 -3.90 12.61
N SER A 83 -2.20 -3.87 13.65
CA SER A 83 -3.19 -4.92 13.89
C SER A 83 -4.23 -4.94 12.77
N ILE A 84 -4.41 -6.13 12.19
CA ILE A 84 -5.46 -6.43 11.20
C ILE A 84 -6.81 -6.29 11.90
N VAL A 85 -7.84 -5.84 11.17
CA VAL A 85 -9.21 -5.72 11.69
C VAL A 85 -9.78 -7.10 12.13
N LEU A 86 -9.24 -8.17 11.56
CA LEU A 86 -9.55 -9.56 11.86
C LEU A 86 -8.48 -10.15 12.81
N PRO A 87 -8.89 -10.84 13.90
CA PRO A 87 -7.98 -11.67 14.67
C PRO A 87 -7.47 -12.81 13.78
N SER A 88 -6.16 -12.96 13.63
CA SER A 88 -5.59 -14.15 12.98
C SER A 88 -5.18 -15.15 14.07
N ALA A 89 -5.82 -16.31 14.11
CA ALA A 89 -5.42 -17.42 14.98
C ALA A 89 -4.01 -17.97 14.64
N ALA A 90 -3.48 -17.65 13.46
CA ALA A 90 -2.20 -18.14 12.97
C ALA A 90 -0.98 -17.30 13.43
N ILE A 91 -1.21 -16.17 14.09
CA ILE A 91 -0.13 -15.31 14.59
C ILE A 91 -0.39 -15.07 16.07
N SER A 92 0.43 -15.71 16.91
CA SER A 92 0.62 -15.29 18.29
C SER A 92 0.89 -13.79 18.26
N TRP A 93 -0.02 -13.01 18.81
CA TRP A 93 0.18 -11.60 19.07
C TRP A 93 1.51 -11.50 19.79
N ASP A 94 2.54 -11.00 19.11
CA ASP A 94 3.80 -10.76 19.80
C ASP A 94 3.45 -9.73 20.86
N VAL A 95 3.43 -10.20 22.12
CA VAL A 95 3.15 -9.39 23.30
C VAL A 95 4.40 -8.58 23.53
N ASP A 96 4.73 -7.73 22.57
CA ASP A 96 5.73 -6.72 22.78
C ASP A 96 5.10 -5.81 23.84
N ASN A 97 5.76 -5.71 25.00
CA ASN A 97 5.28 -5.16 26.26
C ASN A 97 4.84 -3.67 26.20
N SER A 98 4.67 -3.11 25.00
CA SER A 98 4.34 -1.72 24.72
C SER A 98 2.88 -1.47 24.28
N PHE A 99 2.02 -2.50 24.16
CA PHE A 99 0.63 -2.27 23.77
C PHE A 99 -0.18 -1.60 24.90
N LYS A 100 -0.25 -0.26 24.85
CA LYS A 100 -0.96 0.58 25.82
C LYS A 100 -2.45 0.23 25.80
N ALA A 101 -3.12 0.25 26.96
CA ALA A 101 -4.54 -0.10 27.11
C ALA A 101 -5.46 0.58 26.07
N GLU A 102 -5.16 1.84 25.74
CA GLU A 102 -5.85 2.61 24.71
C GLU A 102 -5.81 1.95 23.32
N GLN A 103 -4.69 1.35 22.92
CA GLN A 103 -4.60 0.71 21.59
C GLN A 103 -5.45 -0.56 21.50
N ARG A 104 -5.59 -1.31 22.61
CA ARG A 104 -6.48 -2.48 22.68
C ARG A 104 -7.93 -2.04 22.58
N HIS A 105 -8.30 -1.01 23.34
CA HIS A 105 -9.64 -0.43 23.27
C HIS A 105 -10.03 0.05 21.86
N GLN A 106 -9.12 0.74 21.17
CA GLN A 106 -9.33 1.17 19.78
C GLN A 106 -9.53 -0.02 18.84
N HIS A 107 -8.73 -1.08 19.01
CA HIS A 107 -8.86 -2.31 18.24
C HIS A 107 -10.21 -2.99 18.49
N ASP A 108 -10.61 -3.16 19.75
CA ASP A 108 -11.85 -3.86 20.11
C ASP A 108 -13.09 -3.12 19.58
N LYS A 109 -13.07 -1.78 19.62
CA LYS A 109 -14.11 -0.96 18.98
C LYS A 109 -14.14 -1.14 17.47
N ALA A 110 -12.99 -1.14 16.79
CA ALA A 110 -12.92 -1.36 15.35
C ALA A 110 -13.41 -2.77 14.96
N HIS A 111 -13.06 -3.78 15.75
CA HIS A 111 -13.49 -5.15 15.54
C HIS A 111 -15.00 -5.32 15.76
N ALA A 112 -15.57 -4.68 16.78
CA ALA A 112 -17.01 -4.64 16.98
C ALA A 112 -17.73 -3.94 15.82
N LEU A 113 -17.17 -2.85 15.31
CA LEU A 113 -17.68 -2.15 14.12
C LEU A 113 -17.65 -3.03 12.88
N TRP A 114 -16.53 -3.73 12.63
CA TRP A 114 -16.38 -4.66 11.51
C TRP A 114 -17.41 -5.80 11.55
N LYS A 115 -17.68 -6.36 12.74
CA LYS A 115 -18.67 -7.43 12.92
C LYS A 115 -20.11 -7.02 12.57
N ARG A 116 -20.40 -5.73 12.39
CA ARG A 116 -21.72 -5.27 11.93
C ARG A 116 -21.94 -5.50 10.44
N PHE A 117 -20.89 -5.73 9.67
CA PHE A 117 -20.97 -6.03 8.24
C PHE A 117 -21.24 -7.52 8.06
N THR A 118 -22.50 -7.88 7.81
CA THR A 118 -22.96 -9.27 7.68
C THR A 118 -23.12 -9.72 6.23
N THR A 119 -23.32 -8.78 5.31
CA THR A 119 -23.44 -9.07 3.88
C THR A 119 -22.05 -9.12 3.26
N VAL A 120 -21.67 -10.30 2.75
CA VAL A 120 -20.41 -10.52 2.04
C VAL A 120 -20.73 -11.00 0.64
N VAL A 121 -20.18 -10.32 -0.36
CA VAL A 121 -20.26 -10.72 -1.77
C VAL A 121 -18.88 -11.17 -2.22
N MET A 122 -18.77 -12.40 -2.73
CA MET A 122 -17.53 -12.94 -3.27
C MET A 122 -17.59 -12.94 -4.79
N LEU A 123 -16.64 -12.28 -5.43
CA LEU A 123 -16.43 -12.37 -6.87
C LEU A 123 -15.52 -13.58 -7.15
N ASP A 124 -15.91 -14.44 -8.08
CA ASP A 124 -15.23 -15.71 -8.38
C ASP A 124 -14.55 -15.72 -9.76
N GLU A 125 -14.93 -14.82 -10.65
CA GLU A 125 -14.36 -14.71 -11.99
C GLU A 125 -13.11 -13.79 -12.03
N GLN A 126 -12.02 -14.31 -12.61
CA GLN A 126 -10.78 -13.54 -12.82
C GLN A 126 -10.68 -13.03 -14.27
N MET A 127 -11.00 -11.75 -14.46
CA MET A 127 -10.98 -11.05 -15.75
C MET A 127 -9.58 -10.62 -16.24
N ARG A 128 -8.65 -10.25 -15.35
CA ARG A 128 -7.30 -9.73 -15.68
C ARG A 128 -6.46 -10.72 -16.48
N ALA A 129 -6.61 -12.01 -16.21
CA ALA A 129 -5.91 -13.10 -16.90
C ALA A 129 -6.85 -13.96 -17.75
N ALA A 130 -8.05 -13.47 -18.10
CA ALA A 130 -9.04 -14.27 -18.82
C ALA A 130 -8.54 -14.76 -20.20
N GLY A 131 -7.67 -13.99 -20.86
CA GLY A 131 -7.04 -14.38 -22.13
C GLY A 131 -5.85 -15.33 -22.00
N ASP A 132 -5.42 -15.67 -20.78
CA ASP A 132 -4.27 -16.54 -20.51
C ASP A 132 -4.64 -17.63 -19.48
N PRO A 133 -5.14 -18.79 -19.95
CA PRO A 133 -5.52 -19.89 -19.07
C PRO A 133 -4.35 -20.45 -18.25
N GLU A 134 -3.11 -20.35 -18.73
CA GLU A 134 -1.93 -20.81 -18.00
C GLU A 134 -1.66 -19.89 -16.80
N LEU A 135 -1.65 -18.58 -17.04
CA LEU A 135 -1.50 -17.57 -15.99
C LEU A 135 -2.65 -17.64 -14.98
N GLN A 136 -3.90 -17.82 -15.43
CA GLN A 136 -5.04 -17.93 -14.52
C GLN A 136 -4.90 -19.13 -13.56
N ARG A 137 -4.47 -20.30 -14.07
CA ARG A 137 -4.21 -21.48 -13.24
C ARG A 137 -3.07 -21.26 -12.25
N LEU A 138 -1.97 -20.65 -12.71
CA LEU A 138 -0.83 -20.29 -11.87
C LEU A 138 -1.26 -19.36 -10.72
N LEU A 139 -1.97 -18.27 -11.02
CA LEU A 139 -2.45 -17.31 -10.03
C LEU A 139 -3.39 -17.95 -9.00
N LYS A 140 -4.26 -18.88 -9.43
CA LYS A 140 -5.14 -19.62 -8.53
C LYS A 140 -4.36 -20.54 -7.58
N ARG A 141 -3.34 -21.25 -8.06
CA ARG A 141 -2.46 -22.07 -7.21
C ARG A 141 -1.67 -21.22 -6.22
N ILE A 142 -1.14 -20.08 -6.68
CA ILE A 142 -0.43 -19.12 -5.82
C ILE A 142 -1.33 -18.63 -4.69
N ARG A 143 -2.55 -18.21 -5.04
CA ARG A 143 -3.57 -17.71 -4.12
C ARG A 143 -3.93 -18.72 -3.03
N LEU A 144 -4.01 -20.01 -3.39
CA LEU A 144 -4.36 -21.09 -2.48
C LEU A 144 -3.16 -21.68 -1.72
N GLY A 145 -1.93 -21.26 -2.04
CA GLY A 145 -0.72 -21.81 -1.43
C GLY A 145 -0.40 -23.25 -1.84
N VAL A 146 -0.81 -23.66 -3.05
CA VAL A 146 -0.64 -25.02 -3.60
C VAL A 146 0.30 -25.03 -4.81
N GLN A 147 1.35 -24.22 -4.77
CA GLN A 147 2.34 -24.12 -5.84
C GLN A 147 3.25 -25.36 -5.88
N ASP A 148 3.73 -25.71 -7.08
CA ASP A 148 4.71 -26.77 -7.27
C ASP A 148 6.02 -26.28 -7.91
N ARG A 149 6.94 -27.21 -8.19
CA ARG A 149 8.23 -26.88 -8.83
C ARG A 149 8.07 -26.34 -10.25
N THR A 150 7.01 -26.74 -10.97
CA THR A 150 6.74 -26.27 -12.33
C THR A 150 6.31 -24.80 -12.32
N ASP A 151 5.51 -24.40 -11.33
CA ASP A 151 5.12 -23.00 -11.11
C ASP A 151 6.33 -22.10 -10.86
N LEU A 152 7.26 -22.57 -10.02
CA LEU A 152 8.49 -21.84 -9.73
C LEU A 152 9.38 -21.70 -10.98
N ASN A 153 9.54 -22.79 -11.75
CA ASN A 153 10.31 -22.76 -12.99
C ASN A 153 9.70 -21.81 -14.02
N LEU A 154 8.37 -21.81 -14.15
CA LEU A 154 7.64 -20.91 -15.04
C LEU A 154 7.89 -19.43 -14.64
N LEU A 155 7.81 -19.10 -13.35
CA LEU A 155 8.12 -17.75 -12.86
C LEU A 155 9.58 -17.35 -13.15
N ASN A 156 10.53 -18.24 -12.87
CA ASN A 156 11.96 -17.98 -13.08
C ASN A 156 12.34 -17.84 -14.57
N SER A 157 11.57 -18.44 -15.48
CA SER A 157 11.77 -18.28 -16.91
C SER A 157 11.45 -16.87 -17.42
N ARG A 158 10.74 -16.06 -16.62
CA ARG A 158 10.31 -14.69 -16.96
C ARG A 158 11.14 -13.68 -16.15
N ASN A 159 12.28 -13.27 -16.72
CA ASN A 159 13.24 -12.42 -16.05
C ASN A 159 12.79 -10.94 -16.02
N ARG A 160 12.49 -10.39 -14.83
CA ARG A 160 11.82 -9.09 -14.65
C ARG A 160 12.75 -7.88 -14.77
N TRP A 161 14.04 -8.05 -14.50
CA TRP A 161 14.97 -6.92 -14.29
C TRP A 161 15.49 -6.31 -15.58
N ASN A 162 15.60 -7.10 -16.64
CA ASN A 162 15.95 -6.58 -17.96
C ASN A 162 14.87 -5.62 -18.49
N LEU A 163 13.62 -5.80 -18.06
CA LEU A 163 12.46 -5.10 -18.62
C LEU A 163 12.45 -3.58 -18.37
N ASN A 164 12.96 -3.06 -17.24
CA ASN A 164 12.93 -1.61 -17.01
C ASN A 164 13.95 -0.87 -17.89
N MET A 165 15.16 -1.44 -18.03
CA MET A 165 16.19 -0.90 -18.91
C MET A 165 15.80 -1.08 -20.38
N GLU A 166 15.37 -2.28 -20.76
CA GLU A 166 14.88 -2.59 -22.11
C GLU A 166 13.67 -1.75 -22.48
N ALA A 167 12.71 -1.54 -21.59
CA ALA A 167 11.56 -0.69 -21.86
C ALA A 167 11.98 0.77 -22.05
N SER A 168 12.91 1.27 -21.24
CA SER A 168 13.45 2.62 -21.39
C SER A 168 14.19 2.79 -22.73
N LEU A 169 14.97 1.77 -23.13
CA LEU A 169 15.68 1.74 -24.42
C LEU A 169 14.72 1.63 -25.61
N ALA A 170 13.72 0.76 -25.53
CA ALA A 170 12.69 0.61 -26.56
C ALA A 170 11.88 1.91 -26.73
N PHE A 171 11.49 2.53 -25.61
CA PHE A 171 10.77 3.81 -25.63
C PHE A 171 11.62 4.94 -26.21
N ARG A 172 12.93 4.98 -25.90
CA ARG A 172 13.91 5.88 -26.52
C ARG A 172 13.92 5.74 -28.04
N VAL A 173 14.01 4.51 -28.54
CA VAL A 173 14.01 4.22 -29.99
C VAL A 173 12.71 4.70 -30.64
N GLN A 174 11.58 4.40 -30.02
CA GLN A 174 10.25 4.78 -30.52
C GLN A 174 10.05 6.30 -30.57
N GLN A 175 10.41 7.01 -29.50
CA GLN A 175 10.23 8.47 -29.39
C GLN A 175 11.35 9.29 -30.04
N ARG A 176 12.43 8.64 -30.50
CA ARG A 176 13.65 9.29 -31.01
C ARG A 176 14.18 10.38 -30.06
N SER A 177 14.10 10.12 -28.77
CA SER A 177 14.53 11.06 -27.71
C SER A 177 15.83 10.58 -27.06
N THR A 178 16.50 11.49 -26.35
CA THR A 178 17.65 11.15 -25.51
C THR A 178 17.19 10.45 -24.23
N MET A 179 17.90 9.38 -23.86
CA MET A 179 17.79 8.76 -22.54
C MET A 179 18.71 9.51 -21.56
N ARG A 180 18.18 9.84 -20.39
CA ARG A 180 18.89 10.45 -19.28
C ARG A 180 18.98 9.44 -18.16
N ILE A 181 20.12 9.41 -17.49
CA ILE A 181 20.33 8.55 -16.32
C ILE A 181 20.54 9.47 -15.14
N PHE A 182 19.67 9.34 -14.14
CA PHE A 182 19.78 10.02 -12.87
C PHE A 182 20.39 9.06 -11.86
N ILE A 183 21.49 9.48 -11.25
CA ILE A 183 22.15 8.76 -10.17
C ILE A 183 21.87 9.57 -8.91
N SER A 184 21.31 8.94 -7.90
CA SER A 184 20.96 9.65 -6.69
C SER A 184 22.22 10.03 -5.88
N GLU A 185 22.37 11.33 -5.59
CA GLU A 185 23.60 11.90 -4.99
C GLU A 185 23.71 11.74 -3.47
N HIS A 186 22.74 11.10 -2.80
CA HIS A 186 22.66 11.08 -1.33
C HIS A 186 23.85 10.38 -0.64
N LYS A 187 24.72 9.70 -1.38
CA LYS A 187 25.91 9.04 -0.86
C LYS A 187 27.26 9.56 -1.40
N TRP A 188 27.31 10.17 -2.58
CA TRP A 188 28.56 10.45 -3.31
C TRP A 188 28.81 11.94 -3.52
N LYS A 189 28.83 12.72 -2.43
CA LYS A 189 29.13 14.15 -2.53
C LYS A 189 30.62 14.43 -2.81
N GLU A 190 31.51 13.47 -2.53
CA GLU A 190 32.97 13.72 -2.54
C GLU A 190 33.82 12.60 -3.18
N GLU A 191 33.29 11.38 -3.44
CA GLU A 191 34.03 10.25 -4.02
C GLU A 191 33.24 9.54 -5.13
N LEU A 192 33.93 8.91 -6.10
CA LEU A 192 33.32 8.10 -7.16
C LEU A 192 33.09 6.65 -6.67
N PRO A 193 32.01 5.96 -7.08
CA PRO A 193 31.76 4.56 -6.70
C PRO A 193 32.85 3.63 -7.25
N THR A 194 33.14 2.55 -6.53
CA THR A 194 34.04 1.49 -7.02
C THR A 194 33.41 0.71 -8.19
N GLU A 195 34.22 -0.03 -8.94
CA GLU A 195 33.74 -0.87 -10.05
C GLU A 195 32.72 -1.93 -9.57
N GLU A 196 32.96 -2.52 -8.40
CA GLU A 196 32.07 -3.50 -7.76
C GLU A 196 30.73 -2.88 -7.38
N GLU A 197 30.75 -1.66 -6.81
CA GLU A 197 29.54 -0.91 -6.48
C GLU A 197 28.78 -0.50 -7.75
N ALA A 198 29.48 -0.09 -8.81
CA ALA A 198 28.87 0.23 -10.11
C ALA A 198 28.14 -0.98 -10.73
N ILE A 199 28.75 -2.16 -10.64
CA ILE A 199 28.14 -3.42 -11.08
C ILE A 199 26.93 -3.78 -10.20
N MET A 200 27.01 -3.59 -8.89
CA MET A 200 25.87 -3.83 -7.99
C MET A 200 24.70 -2.88 -8.27
N ILE A 201 24.97 -1.60 -8.51
CA ILE A 201 23.96 -0.60 -8.88
C ILE A 201 23.16 -1.03 -10.13
N LEU A 202 23.86 -1.55 -11.15
CA LEU A 202 23.25 -1.99 -12.40
C LEU A 202 22.45 -3.30 -12.25
N ASN A 203 22.86 -4.18 -11.33
CA ASN A 203 22.28 -5.52 -11.18
C ASN A 203 21.16 -5.62 -10.13
N GLN A 204 21.15 -4.77 -9.10
CA GLN A 204 20.28 -4.96 -7.92
C GLN A 204 19.20 -3.88 -7.76
N GLY A 205 19.30 -2.74 -8.44
CA GLY A 205 18.27 -1.68 -8.37
C GLY A 205 18.10 -1.09 -6.96
N ASP A 206 16.93 -0.51 -6.69
CA ASP A 206 16.57 0.17 -5.43
C ASP A 206 16.24 -0.83 -4.30
N ASP A 207 17.22 -1.64 -3.90
CA ASP A 207 17.12 -2.39 -2.64
C ASP A 207 17.52 -1.49 -1.48
N SER A 208 16.53 -1.03 -0.72
CA SER A 208 16.72 -0.19 0.46
C SER A 208 17.61 -0.80 1.56
N ALA A 209 17.84 -2.12 1.55
CA ALA A 209 18.76 -2.79 2.46
C ALA A 209 20.22 -2.73 2.00
N ILE A 210 20.44 -2.42 0.72
CA ILE A 210 21.75 -2.36 0.09
C ILE A 210 22.12 -0.88 -0.07
N PRO A 211 23.26 -0.44 0.46
CA PRO A 211 23.61 0.98 0.50
C PRO A 211 24.21 1.43 -0.86
N VAL A 212 23.60 1.03 -1.97
CA VAL A 212 23.94 1.49 -3.33
C VAL A 212 23.00 2.61 -3.76
N PRO A 213 23.48 3.67 -4.43
CA PRO A 213 22.61 4.74 -4.91
C PRO A 213 21.62 4.21 -5.96
N ALA A 214 20.37 4.60 -5.82
CA ALA A 214 19.35 4.28 -6.82
C ALA A 214 19.68 4.95 -8.17
N VAL A 215 19.60 4.18 -9.25
CA VAL A 215 19.69 4.66 -10.63
C VAL A 215 18.32 4.69 -11.27
N PHE A 216 17.99 5.83 -11.86
CA PHE A 216 16.73 6.06 -12.55
C PHE A 216 16.97 6.45 -14.01
N MET A 217 16.57 5.58 -14.93
CA MET A 217 16.60 5.85 -16.37
C MET A 217 15.33 6.56 -16.80
N PHE A 218 15.46 7.60 -17.61
CA PHE A 218 14.34 8.45 -18.03
C PHE A 218 14.46 8.85 -19.49
N VAL A 219 13.34 8.78 -20.22
CA VAL A 219 13.17 9.33 -21.57
C VAL A 219 11.96 10.27 -21.51
N ALA A 220 12.06 11.43 -22.15
CA ALA A 220 10.95 12.38 -22.18
C ALA A 220 9.68 11.71 -22.75
N GLY A 221 8.56 11.87 -22.05
CA GLY A 221 7.28 11.21 -22.40
C GLY A 221 7.08 9.83 -21.74
N MET A 222 8.07 9.29 -21.02
CA MET A 222 7.88 8.05 -20.27
C MET A 222 6.84 8.24 -19.16
N PRO A 223 5.94 7.26 -18.96
CA PRO A 223 5.06 7.25 -17.79
C PRO A 223 5.89 7.10 -16.52
N ILE A 224 5.59 7.93 -15.52
CA ILE A 224 6.21 7.89 -14.19
C ILE A 224 5.16 7.71 -13.11
N VAL A 225 5.55 7.15 -11.97
CA VAL A 225 4.70 7.04 -10.78
C VAL A 225 5.18 8.05 -9.75
N VAL A 226 4.26 8.86 -9.24
CA VAL A 226 4.55 9.79 -8.14
C VAL A 226 4.53 9.00 -6.83
N ASN A 227 5.63 9.05 -6.08
CA ASN A 227 5.82 8.29 -4.84
C ASN A 227 5.34 9.03 -3.57
N HIS A 228 4.90 10.27 -3.71
CA HIS A 228 4.41 11.08 -2.60
C HIS A 228 3.23 11.97 -3.01
N ASN A 229 2.16 11.94 -2.20
CA ASN A 229 1.01 12.83 -2.41
C ASN A 229 1.40 14.26 -2.01
N THR A 230 1.44 15.17 -2.98
CA THR A 230 1.77 16.58 -2.76
C THR A 230 0.56 17.43 -2.34
N HIS A 231 -0.65 16.89 -2.41
CA HIS A 231 -1.89 17.58 -2.03
C HIS A 231 -2.63 16.72 -0.99
N GLN A 232 -2.87 17.29 0.19
CA GLN A 232 -3.80 16.74 1.17
C GLN A 232 -5.15 17.42 0.88
N GLY A 233 -6.10 16.64 0.34
CA GLY A 233 -7.47 17.11 0.13
C GLY A 233 -8.17 17.48 1.43
#